data_AF-A0A9P6XW11-F1
#
_entry.id   AF-A0A9P6XW11-F1
#
_cell.length_a   1.000
_cell.length_b   1.000
_cell.length_c   1.000
_cell.angle_alpha   90.00
_cell.angle_beta   90.00
_cell.angle_gamma   90.00
#
_symmetry.space_group_name_H-M   'P 1'
#
loop_
_entity.id
_entity.type
_entity.pdbx_description
1 polymer ?
#
loop_
_entity_poly.entity_id
_entity_poly.type
_entity_poly.pdbx_seq_one_letter_code
_entity_poly.pdbx_strand_id
1 'polypeptide(L)'
;MRQGMKAGVVQPRDLMEKELPQLDAVIKPTAEESIFWSPIRTMPNTIAAEDKARISAEYKRMIELRIMPAYRALRGFIATEYLPATRASSGLGALPDGQACCVAAPPSCCAACATTASSSTAMPTR
;
A
#
# COMPACT_ATOMS: atom_id res chain seq x y z
N MET A 1 -3.44 7.71 8.00
CA MET A 1 -4.27 6.54 8.39
C MET A 1 -4.98 6.71 9.71
N ARG A 2 -4.29 6.90 10.86
CA ARG A 2 -4.93 7.08 12.18
C ARG A 2 -5.97 8.21 12.23
N GLN A 3 -5.68 9.35 11.59
CA GLN A 3 -6.65 10.44 11.45
C GLN A 3 -7.88 10.04 10.62
N GLY A 4 -7.68 9.28 9.53
CA GLY A 4 -8.76 8.73 8.72
C GLY A 4 -9.65 7.77 9.50
N MET A 5 -9.06 6.92 10.36
CA MET A 5 -9.81 6.07 11.28
C MET A 5 -10.72 6.88 12.21
N LYS A 6 -10.21 7.98 12.79
CA LYS A 6 -11.01 8.89 13.63
C LYS A 6 -12.15 9.55 12.85
N ALA A 7 -11.92 9.85 11.57
CA ALA A 7 -12.91 10.46 10.68
C ALA A 7 -13.88 9.44 10.02
N GLY A 8 -13.74 8.14 10.29
CA GLY A 8 -14.51 7.09 9.60
C GLY A 8 -14.14 6.90 8.12
N VAL A 9 -13.07 7.57 7.65
CA VAL A 9 -12.54 7.45 6.29
C VAL A 9 -11.49 6.35 6.28
N VAL A 10 -11.96 5.11 6.12
CA VAL A 10 -11.17 3.89 6.18
C VAL A 10 -11.33 3.04 4.92
N GLN A 11 -10.28 2.32 4.56
CA GLN A 11 -10.32 1.41 3.42
C GLN A 11 -11.24 0.20 3.70
N PRO A 12 -11.78 -0.42 2.63
CA PRO A 12 -12.46 -1.72 2.74
C PRO A 12 -11.54 -2.81 3.28
N ARG A 13 -12.10 -3.72 4.08
CA ARG A 13 -11.36 -4.85 4.69
C ARG A 13 -10.68 -5.73 3.64
N ASP A 14 -11.42 -6.14 2.61
CA ASP A 14 -10.93 -7.05 1.55
C ASP A 14 -9.69 -6.51 0.83
N LEU A 15 -9.60 -5.19 0.67
CA LEU A 15 -8.42 -4.55 0.08
C LEU A 15 -7.24 -4.71 1.05
N MET A 16 -7.43 -4.35 2.32
CA MET A 16 -6.36 -4.38 3.31
C MET A 16 -5.86 -5.79 3.63
N GLU A 17 -6.72 -6.81 3.53
CA GLU A 17 -6.30 -8.22 3.63
C GLU A 17 -5.36 -8.63 2.48
N LYS A 18 -5.59 -8.11 1.27
CA LYS A 18 -4.70 -8.31 0.11
C LYS A 18 -3.45 -7.44 0.15
N GLU A 19 -3.47 -6.32 0.87
CA GLU A 19 -2.28 -5.48 1.06
C GLU A 19 -1.21 -6.16 1.93
N LEU A 20 -1.59 -6.96 2.93
CA LEU A 20 -0.63 -7.68 3.77
C LEU A 20 0.36 -8.57 3.00
N PRO A 21 -0.08 -9.50 2.11
CA PRO A 21 0.85 -10.29 1.32
C PRO A 21 1.65 -9.46 0.31
N GLN A 22 1.11 -8.34 -0.17
CA GLN A 22 1.86 -7.41 -1.03
C GLN A 22 3.00 -6.73 -0.25
N LEU A 23 2.75 -6.29 0.99
CA LEU A 23 3.79 -5.74 1.86
C LEU A 23 4.83 -6.79 2.24
N ASP A 24 4.39 -8.01 2.56
CA ASP A 24 5.29 -9.13 2.85
C ASP A 24 6.17 -9.47 1.62
N ALA A 25 5.67 -9.30 0.39
CA ALA A 25 6.46 -9.47 -0.83
C ALA A 25 7.53 -8.39 -1.02
N VAL A 26 7.27 -7.14 -0.60
CA VAL A 26 8.21 -6.01 -0.66
C VAL A 26 9.27 -6.10 0.44
N ILE A 27 8.91 -6.62 1.62
CA ILE A 27 9.85 -6.78 2.74
C ILE A 27 10.83 -7.91 2.42
N LYS A 28 12.10 -7.56 2.21
CA LYS A 28 13.19 -8.50 1.93
C LYS A 28 14.18 -8.59 3.10
N PRO A 29 14.90 -9.71 3.24
CA PRO A 29 15.90 -9.88 4.28
C PRO A 29 17.13 -8.99 4.07
N THR A 30 17.49 -8.71 2.81
CA THR A 30 18.68 -7.94 2.45
C THR A 30 18.31 -6.75 1.55
N ALA A 31 19.12 -5.69 1.56
CA ALA A 31 18.93 -4.58 0.63
C ALA A 31 19.00 -5.06 -0.82
N GLU A 32 19.93 -5.96 -1.12
CA GLU A 32 20.24 -6.40 -2.48
C GLU A 32 19.09 -7.14 -3.15
N GLU A 33 18.23 -7.82 -2.39
CA GLU A 33 17.03 -8.49 -2.87
C GLU A 33 15.84 -7.54 -3.05
N SER A 34 15.93 -6.33 -2.49
CA SER A 34 14.88 -5.34 -2.56
C SER A 34 14.77 -4.71 -3.94
N ILE A 35 13.53 -4.39 -4.35
CA ILE A 35 13.26 -3.55 -5.53
C ILE A 35 13.97 -2.20 -5.44
N PHE A 36 14.18 -1.70 -4.21
CA PHE A 36 14.83 -0.41 -3.98
C PHE A 36 16.31 -0.41 -4.34
N TRP A 37 16.95 -1.58 -4.49
CA TRP A 37 18.36 -1.71 -4.86
C TRP A 37 18.63 -1.58 -6.37
N SER A 38 17.58 -1.55 -7.20
CA SER A 38 17.71 -1.42 -8.65
C SER A 38 18.63 -0.27 -9.10
N PRO A 39 18.60 0.95 -8.51
CA PRO A 39 19.47 2.06 -8.91
C PRO A 39 20.96 1.78 -8.72
N ILE A 40 21.33 0.99 -7.72
CA ILE A 40 22.74 0.60 -7.49
C ILE A 40 23.18 -0.40 -8.55
N ARG A 41 22.30 -1.33 -8.96
CA ARG A 41 22.59 -2.29 -10.04
C ARG A 41 22.77 -1.61 -11.39
N THR A 42 22.06 -0.52 -11.64
CA THR A 42 22.09 0.22 -12.92
C THR A 42 22.97 1.46 -12.87
N MET A 43 23.86 1.57 -11.87
CA MET A 43 24.68 2.76 -11.67
C MET A 43 25.67 2.97 -12.83
N PRO A 44 25.71 4.15 -13.47
CA PRO A 44 26.52 4.37 -14.67
C PRO A 44 28.02 4.29 -14.38
N ASN A 45 28.81 3.92 -15.40
CA ASN A 45 30.28 3.84 -15.32
C ASN A 45 30.98 5.19 -15.31
N THR A 46 30.24 6.29 -15.43
CA THR A 46 30.74 7.65 -15.31
C THR A 46 31.11 8.04 -13.88
N ILE A 47 30.60 7.32 -12.87
CA ILE A 47 30.91 7.56 -11.46
C ILE A 47 32.19 6.82 -11.09
N ALA A 48 33.11 7.50 -10.40
CA ALA A 48 34.36 6.91 -9.92
C ALA A 48 34.11 5.69 -9.01
N ALA A 49 34.99 4.67 -9.09
CA ALA A 49 34.81 3.42 -8.36
C ALA A 49 34.71 3.62 -6.83
N GLU A 50 35.46 4.57 -6.29
CA GLU A 50 35.43 4.94 -4.86
C GLU A 50 34.05 5.50 -4.46
N ASP A 51 33.52 6.43 -5.25
CA ASP A 51 32.17 6.98 -5.02
C ASP A 51 31.08 5.92 -5.18
N LYS A 52 31.21 5.03 -6.16
CA LYS A 52 30.29 3.90 -6.33
C LYS A 52 30.24 3.04 -5.07
N ALA A 53 31.40 2.70 -4.50
CA ALA A 53 31.48 1.91 -3.28
C ALA A 53 30.86 2.63 -2.09
N ARG A 54 31.18 3.92 -1.91
CA ARG A 54 30.64 4.76 -0.83
C ARG A 54 29.12 4.90 -0.92
N ILE A 55 28.60 5.28 -2.08
CA ILE A 55 27.16 5.44 -2.33
C ILE A 55 26.42 4.12 -2.12
N SER A 56 26.96 3.01 -2.64
CA SER A 56 26.33 1.69 -2.47
C SER A 56 26.23 1.30 -0.99
N ALA A 57 27.27 1.56 -0.20
CA ALA A 57 27.27 1.26 1.23
C ALA A 57 26.27 2.12 2.02
N GLU A 58 26.22 3.43 1.76
CA GLU A 58 25.25 4.34 2.39
C GLU A 58 23.81 3.97 2.00
N TYR A 59 23.58 3.67 0.73
CA TYR A 59 22.27 3.30 0.20
C TYR A 59 21.78 1.96 0.77
N LYS A 60 22.69 0.98 0.92
CA LYS A 60 22.40 -0.29 1.61
C LYS A 60 21.93 -0.05 3.03
N ARG A 61 22.67 0.76 3.79
CA ARG A 61 22.30 1.15 5.16
C ARG A 61 20.94 1.83 5.21
N MET A 62 20.63 2.72 4.27
CA MET A 62 19.32 3.37 4.21
C MET A 62 18.19 2.35 4.02
N ILE A 63 18.37 1.38 3.12
CA ILE A 63 17.36 0.34 2.88
C ILE A 63 17.17 -0.52 4.13
N GLU A 64 18.26 -1.03 4.71
CA GLU A 64 18.19 -1.99 5.81
C GLU A 64 17.77 -1.35 7.14
N LEU A 65 18.20 -0.12 7.40
CA LEU A 65 18.00 0.54 8.70
C LEU A 65 16.80 1.48 8.74
N ARG A 66 16.27 1.88 7.58
CA ARG A 66 15.16 2.86 7.52
C ARG A 66 13.99 2.33 6.72
N ILE A 67 14.21 1.91 5.48
CA ILE A 67 13.11 1.51 4.59
C ILE A 67 12.48 0.19 5.04
N MET A 68 13.28 -0.88 5.20
CA MET A 68 12.75 -2.20 5.59
C MET A 68 12.07 -2.18 6.97
N PRO A 69 12.63 -1.53 8.01
CA PRO A 69 11.95 -1.41 9.30
C PRO A 69 10.65 -0.60 9.20
N ALA A 70 10.60 0.45 8.38
CA ALA A 70 9.37 1.22 8.16
C ALA A 70 8.28 0.39 7.49
N TYR A 71 8.62 -0.42 6.49
CA TYR A 71 7.67 -1.36 5.87
C TYR A 71 7.16 -2.42 6.86
N ARG A 72 8.04 -2.96 7.70
CA ARG A 72 7.65 -3.90 8.78
C ARG A 72 6.71 -3.24 9.79
N ALA A 73 7.01 -2.01 10.19
CA ALA A 73 6.16 -1.24 11.09
C ALA A 73 4.79 -0.92 10.46
N LEU A 74 4.77 -0.57 9.17
CA LEU A 74 3.54 -0.34 8.41
C LEU A 74 2.69 -1.62 8.32
N ARG A 75 3.30 -2.75 7.96
CA ARG A 75 2.64 -4.05 7.91
C ARG A 75 2.09 -4.46 9.27
N GLY A 76 2.86 -4.23 10.34
CA GLY A 76 2.42 -4.43 11.72
C GLY A 76 1.20 -3.58 12.05
N PHE A 77 1.29 -2.26 11.82
CA PHE A 77 0.18 -1.32 12.04
C PHE A 77 -1.09 -1.71 11.26
N ILE A 78 -0.95 -2.11 9.98
CA ILE A 78 -2.09 -2.53 9.17
C ILE A 78 -2.74 -3.78 9.77
N ALA A 79 -1.93 -4.77 10.15
CA ALA A 79 -2.44 -6.02 10.69
C ALA A 79 -3.13 -5.85 12.05
N THR A 80 -2.57 -5.04 12.95
CA THR A 80 -3.00 -5.00 14.36
C THR A 80 -3.97 -3.86 14.66
N GLU A 81 -3.83 -2.72 13.98
CA GLU A 81 -4.60 -1.52 14.33
C GLU A 81 -5.55 -1.08 13.22
N TYR A 82 -5.13 -1.15 11.96
CA TYR A 82 -5.93 -0.65 10.85
C TYR A 82 -7.01 -1.65 10.42
N LEU A 83 -6.68 -2.94 10.26
CA LEU A 83 -7.62 -3.98 9.84
C LEU A 83 -8.87 -4.06 10.73
N PRO A 84 -8.77 -4.05 12.08
CA PRO A 84 -9.95 -4.02 12.94
C PRO A 84 -10.85 -2.80 12.71
N ALA A 85 -10.28 -1.66 12.32
CA ALA A 85 -10.99 -0.42 12.04
C ALA A 85 -11.47 -0.28 10.59
N THR A 86 -11.16 -1.23 9.70
CA THR A 86 -11.66 -1.22 8.32
C THR A 86 -13.15 -1.49 8.26
N ARG A 87 -13.79 -0.94 7.22
CA ARG A 87 -15.19 -1.19 6.93
C ARG A 87 -15.36 -2.45 6.07
N ALA A 88 -16.49 -3.13 6.24
CA ALA A 88 -16.88 -4.25 5.38
C ALA A 88 -17.46 -3.79 4.03
N SER A 89 -17.89 -2.53 3.92
CA SER A 89 -18.47 -1.98 2.70
C SER A 89 -17.39 -1.63 1.67
N SER A 90 -17.70 -1.91 0.40
CA SER A 90 -16.89 -1.55 -0.75
C SER A 90 -17.41 -0.28 -1.43
N GLY A 91 -16.56 0.38 -2.21
CA GLY A 91 -16.91 1.60 -2.96
C GLY A 91 -16.75 2.90 -2.17
N LEU A 92 -16.34 3.97 -2.85
CA LEU A 92 -16.15 5.31 -2.26
C LEU A 92 -17.45 5.90 -1.74
N GLY A 93 -18.60 5.55 -2.36
CA GLY A 93 -19.93 6.01 -1.94
C GLY A 93 -20.36 5.61 -0.53
N ALA A 94 -19.75 4.58 0.06
CA ALA A 94 -20.02 4.15 1.43
C ALA A 94 -19.20 4.91 2.50
N LEU A 95 -18.42 5.93 2.11
CA LEU A 95 -17.72 6.83 3.03
C LEU A 95 -18.64 7.98 3.45
N PRO A 96 -18.38 8.65 4.59
CA PRO A 96 -18.91 9.98 4.84
C PRO A 96 -18.55 10.89 3.65
N ASP A 97 -19.53 11.56 3.05
CA ASP A 97 -19.40 12.35 1.81
C ASP A 97 -18.91 11.58 0.57
N GLY A 98 -19.13 10.26 0.53
CA GLY A 98 -18.66 9.37 -0.54
C GLY A 98 -19.10 9.75 -1.95
N GLN A 99 -20.25 10.41 -2.11
CA GLN A 99 -20.72 10.94 -3.40
C GLN A 99 -19.87 12.12 -3.88
N ALA A 100 -19.49 13.05 -2.99
CA ALA A 100 -18.59 14.15 -3.34
C ALA A 100 -17.18 13.63 -3.67
N CYS A 101 -16.70 12.61 -2.95
CA CYS A 101 -15.41 11.96 -3.21
C CYS A 101 -15.42 11.22 -4.57
N CYS A 102 -16.54 10.55 -4.92
CA CYS A 102 -16.75 9.93 -6.21
C CYS A 102 -16.79 10.96 -7.36
N VAL A 103 -17.41 12.12 -7.17
CA VAL A 103 -17.52 13.18 -8.19
C VAL A 103 -16.19 13.91 -8.42
N ALA A 104 -15.34 14.01 -7.39
CA ALA A 104 -13.99 14.59 -7.51
C ALA A 104 -12.96 13.63 -8.16
N ALA A 105 -13.24 12.33 -8.18
CA ALA A 105 -12.39 11.34 -8.83
C ALA A 105 -12.61 11.34 -10.36
N PRO A 106 -11.58 11.02 -11.17
CA PRO A 106 -11.76 10.87 -12.61
C PRO A 106 -12.88 9.86 -12.90
N PRO A 107 -13.69 10.06 -13.97
CA PRO A 107 -14.92 9.30 -14.22
C PRO A 107 -14.69 7.77 -14.31
N SER A 108 -13.47 7.34 -14.68
CA SER A 108 -13.05 5.94 -14.66
C SER A 108 -13.07 5.29 -13.27
N CYS A 109 -12.82 6.06 -12.20
CA CYS A 109 -12.90 5.59 -10.80
C CYS A 109 -14.35 5.50 -10.30
N CYS A 110 -15.27 6.26 -10.90
CA CYS A 110 -16.66 6.37 -10.45
C CYS A 110 -17.50 5.15 -10.91
N ALA A 111 -17.29 4.70 -12.15
CA ALA A 111 -17.99 3.54 -12.72
C ALA A 111 -17.72 2.22 -11.96
N ALA A 112 -16.52 2.05 -11.38
CA ALA A 112 -16.18 0.87 -10.60
C ALA A 112 -16.81 0.85 -9.18
N CYS A 113 -17.14 2.02 -8.62
CA CYS A 113 -17.75 2.13 -7.28
C CYS A 113 -19.26 1.91 -7.26
N ALA A 114 -19.97 2.17 -8.37
CA ALA A 114 -21.43 2.03 -8.42
C ALA A 114 -21.89 0.56 -8.47
N THR A 115 -21.08 -0.33 -9.04
CA THR A 115 -21.50 -1.71 -9.34
C THR A 115 -21.51 -2.63 -8.11
N THR A 116 -20.70 -2.36 -7.08
CA THR A 116 -20.63 -3.21 -5.88
C THR A 116 -21.68 -2.89 -4.81
N ALA A 117 -22.45 -1.81 -4.96
CA ALA A 117 -23.54 -1.47 -4.04
C ALA A 117 -24.84 -2.26 -4.30
N SER A 118 -24.98 -2.95 -5.45
CA SER A 118 -26.21 -3.66 -5.83
C SER A 118 -26.17 -5.19 -5.69
N SER A 119 -25.03 -5.80 -5.31
CA SER A 119 -24.94 -7.26 -5.19
C SER A 119 -25.12 -7.75 -3.74
N SER A 120 -26.15 -7.25 -3.05
CA SER A 120 -26.73 -7.89 -1.87
C SER A 120 -28.17 -8.29 -2.19
N THR A 121 -28.33 -9.19 -3.16
CA THR A 121 -29.54 -10.00 -3.30
C THR A 121 -29.13 -11.34 -3.89
N ALA A 122 -29.30 -12.38 -3.06
CA ALA A 122 -29.40 -13.80 -3.37
C ALA A 122 -28.80 -14.32 -4.70
N MET A 123 -27.74 -15.13 -4.58
CA MET A 123 -27.33 -16.08 -5.61
C MET A 123 -28.15 -17.37 -5.40
N PRO A 124 -29.10 -17.76 -6.27
CA PRO A 124 -29.69 -19.09 -6.21
C PRO A 124 -28.72 -20.08 -6.84
N THR A 125 -28.53 -21.19 -6.13
CA THR A 125 -27.84 -22.39 -6.57
C THR A 125 -28.43 -22.91 -7.88
N ARG A 126 -27.56 -23.23 -8.83
CA ARG A 126 -27.82 -24.21 -9.87
C ARG A 126 -26.57 -25.02 -10.15
#